data_AF-A0A940VRR3-F1
#
_entry.id   AF-A0A940VRR3-F1
#
_cell.length_a   1.000
_cell.length_b   1.000
_cell.length_c   1.000
_cell.angle_alpha   90.00
_cell.angle_beta   90.00
_cell.angle_gamma   90.00
#
_symmetry.space_group_name_H-M   'P 1'
#
loop_
_entity.id
_entity.type
_entity.pdbx_description
1 polymer ?
#
loop_
_entity_poly.entity_id
_entity_poly.type
_entity_poly.pdbx_seq_one_letter_code
_entity_poly.pdbx_strand_id
1 'polypeptide(L)' 'MGEEKRDAIIDALTDCQVVMTMRIGYHAKEKLEKRGLVSVEFCDTVEDGLRYTVEQLSKQLA' A
#
# COMPACT_ATOMS: atom_id res chain seq x y z
N MET A 1 -19.83 -10.55 3.28
CA MET A 1 -19.82 -9.43 4.26
C MET A 1 -18.44 -8.84 4.56
N GLY A 2 -17.46 -9.57 5.09
CA GLY A 2 -16.14 -8.99 5.41
C GLY A 2 -15.27 -8.69 4.18
N GLU A 3 -15.46 -9.45 3.10
CA GLU A 3 -14.66 -9.34 1.87
C GLU A 3 -15.10 -8.17 0.98
N GLU A 4 -16.41 -7.98 0.79
CA GLU A 4 -16.98 -6.83 0.05
C GLU A 4 -16.49 -5.48 0.61
N LYS A 5 -16.35 -5.37 1.93
CA LYS A 5 -15.81 -4.16 2.56
C LYS A 5 -14.34 -3.92 2.21
N ARG A 6 -13.54 -4.98 2.05
CA ARG A 6 -12.12 -4.83 1.66
C ARG A 6 -12.00 -4.41 0.21
N ASP A 7 -12.81 -5.00 -0.67
CA ASP A 7 -12.78 -4.64 -2.08
C ASP A 7 -13.20 -3.18 -2.28
N ALA A 8 -14.22 -2.71 -1.55
CA ALA A 8 -14.60 -1.29 -1.55
C ALA A 8 -13.49 -0.35 -1.05
N ILE A 9 -12.72 -0.75 -0.02
CA ILE A 9 -11.56 0.02 0.44
C ILE A 9 -10.48 0.08 -0.64
N ILE A 10 -10.18 -1.03 -1.29
CA ILE A 10 -9.17 -1.08 -2.35
C ILE A 10 -9.63 -0.27 -3.56
N ASP A 11 -10.91 -0.33 -3.92
CA ASP A 11 -11.49 0.47 -5.00
C ASP A 11 -11.39 1.97 -4.72
N ALA A 12 -11.56 2.38 -3.46
CA ALA A 12 -11.39 3.77 -3.03
C ALA A 12 -9.93 4.27 -3.12
N LEU A 13 -8.94 3.38 -3.27
CA LEU A 13 -7.51 3.69 -3.38
C LEU A 13 -7.00 3.64 -4.82
N THR A 14 -7.88 3.53 -5.81
CA THR A 14 -7.51 3.30 -7.23
C THR A 14 -6.81 4.49 -7.90
N ASP A 15 -6.92 5.69 -7.33
CA ASP A 15 -6.21 6.89 -7.76
C ASP A 15 -4.78 6.98 -7.17
N CYS A 16 -4.44 6.10 -6.24
CA CYS A 16 -3.13 6.06 -5.62
C CYS A 16 -2.16 5.19 -6.44
N GLN A 17 -0.87 5.47 -6.28
CA GLN A 17 0.21 4.61 -6.82
C GLN A 17 0.81 3.72 -5.74
N VAL A 18 0.75 4.17 -4.48
CA VAL A 18 1.31 3.48 -3.31
C VAL A 18 0.39 3.59 -2.12
N VAL A 19 0.32 2.53 -1.33
CA VAL A 19 -0.34 2.48 -0.03
C VAL A 19 0.70 2.17 1.03
N MET A 20 0.88 3.09 1.98
CA MET A 20 1.74 2.90 3.14
C MET A 20 0.92 2.39 4.32
N THR A 21 1.38 1.32 4.96
CA THR A 21 0.73 0.71 6.12
C THR A 21 1.75 0.44 7.22
N MET A 22 1.30 0.38 8.48
CA MET A 22 2.18 -0.15 9.53
C MET A 22 2.33 -1.67 9.40
N ARG A 23 1.19 -2.36 9.21
CA ARG A 23 1.09 -3.81 9.01
C ARG A 23 -0.08 -4.08 8.09
N ILE A 24 0.09 -5.07 7.20
CA ILE A 24 -0.99 -5.53 6.33
C ILE A 24 -1.04 -7.05 6.28
N GLY A 25 -2.25 -7.61 6.23
CA GLY A 25 -2.43 -9.04 6.04
C GLY A 25 -2.10 -9.46 4.59
N TYR A 26 -1.54 -10.66 4.43
CA TYR A 26 -1.09 -11.19 3.13
C TYR A 26 -2.12 -11.02 2.00
N HIS A 27 -3.37 -11.41 2.23
CA HIS A 27 -4.42 -11.31 1.21
C HIS A 27 -4.76 -9.87 0.81
N ALA A 28 -4.67 -8.91 1.73
CA ALA A 28 -4.91 -7.51 1.40
C ALA A 28 -3.75 -6.95 0.57
N LYS A 29 -2.51 -7.30 0.93
CA LYS A 29 -1.31 -6.96 0.17
C LYS A 29 -1.38 -7.51 -1.26
N GLU A 30 -1.69 -8.79 -1.41
CA GLU A 30 -1.81 -9.43 -2.72
C GLU A 30 -2.91 -8.78 -3.59
N LYS A 31 -4.04 -8.36 -2.99
CA LYS A 31 -5.10 -7.65 -3.73
C LYS A 31 -4.65 -6.25 -4.18
N LEU A 32 -3.89 -5.52 -3.36
CA LEU A 32 -3.30 -4.23 -3.78
C LEU A 32 -2.35 -4.43 -4.97
N GLU A 33 -1.46 -5.42 -4.88
CA GLU A 33 -0.49 -5.73 -5.95
C GLU A 33 -1.20 -6.12 -7.25
N LYS A 34 -2.26 -6.94 -7.20
CA LYS A 34 -3.09 -7.29 -8.36
C LYS A 34 -3.78 -6.08 -9.01
N ARG A 35 -3.96 -4.99 -8.28
CA ARG A 35 -4.54 -3.72 -8.76
C ARG A 35 -3.48 -2.73 -9.23
N GLY A 36 -2.19 -3.11 -9.21
CA GLY A 36 -1.08 -2.24 -9.57
C GLY A 36 -0.67 -1.25 -8.48
N LEU A 37 -1.18 -1.42 -7.25
CA LEU A 37 -0.83 -0.57 -6.10
C LEU A 37 0.38 -1.16 -5.38
N VAL A 38 1.41 -0.34 -5.18
CA VAL A 38 2.58 -0.74 -4.38
C VAL A 38 2.21 -0.68 -2.90
N SER A 39 2.43 -1.77 -2.16
CA SER A 39 2.22 -1.80 -0.71
C SER A 39 3.56 -1.64 0.00
N VAL A 40 3.69 -0.60 0.84
CA VAL A 40 4.88 -0.36 1.67
C VAL A 40 4.52 -0.53 3.14
N GLU A 41 5.29 -1.34 3.85
CA GLU A 41 5.14 -1.56 5.29
C GLU A 41 6.24 -0.81 6.04
N PHE A 42 5.86 0.04 6.99
CA PHE A 42 6.81 0.80 7.80
C PHE A 42 6.30 1.00 9.24
N CYS A 43 7.14 0.70 10.22
CA CYS A 43 6.80 0.72 11.64
C CYS A 43 7.61 1.79 12.37
N ASP A 44 7.17 3.05 12.33
CA ASP A 44 7.63 4.13 13.21
C ASP A 44 6.69 5.36 13.03
N THR A 45 7.25 6.55 12.80
CA THR A 45 6.53 7.78 12.47
C THR A 45 6.02 7.79 11.02
N VAL A 46 5.01 8.64 10.77
CA VAL A 46 4.46 8.85 9.42
C VAL A 46 5.51 9.52 8.53
N GLU A 47 6.27 10.47 9.07
CA GLU A 47 7.30 11.23 8.38
C GLU A 47 8.42 10.33 7.85
N ASP A 48 8.92 9.42 8.69
CA ASP A 48 9.97 8.49 8.28
C ASP A 48 9.42 7.43 7.31
N GLY A 49 8.18 7.00 7.50
CA GLY A 49 7.50 6.11 6.56
C GLY A 49 7.33 6.75 5.18
N LEU A 50 6.96 8.02 5.11
CA LEU A 50 6.86 8.77 3.85
C LEU A 50 8.23 8.87 3.16
N ARG A 51 9.28 9.21 3.90
CA ARG A 51 10.65 9.28 3.37
C ARG A 51 11.09 7.92 2.81
N TYR A 52 10.91 6.86 3.59
CA TYR A 52 11.21 5.49 3.18
C TYR A 52 10.42 5.07 1.93
N THR A 53 9.12 5.41 1.88
CA THR A 53 8.25 5.11 0.73
C THR A 53 8.76 5.78 -0.54
N VAL A 54 9.16 7.06 -0.47
CA VAL A 54 9.75 7.79 -1.61
C VAL A 54 11.06 7.15 -2.07
N GLU A 55 11.92 6.71 -1.14
CA GLU A 55 13.15 6.00 -1.47
C GLU A 55 12.89 4.66 -2.17
N GLN A 56 11.87 3.90 -1.74
CA GLN A 56 11.49 2.64 -2.38
C GLN A 56 10.97 2.86 -3.80
N LEU A 57 10.11 3.87 -3.99
CA LEU A 57 9.61 4.24 -5.31
C LEU A 57 10.72 4.65 -6.27
N SER A 58 11.69 5.42 -5.78
CA SER A 58 12.82 5.88 -6.57
C SER A 58 13.70 4.70 -7.04
N LYS A 59 13.78 3.61 -6.26
CA LYS A 59 14.52 2.39 -6.62
C LYS A 59 13.78 1.51 -7.63
N GLN A 60 12.45 1.58 -7.69
CA GLN A 60 11.66 0.82 -8.68
C GLN A 60 11.57 1.50 -10.05
N LEU A 61 11.87 2.80 -10.12
CA LEU A 61 11.91 3.60 -11.35
C LEU A 61 13.30 3.66 -12.02
N ALA A 62 14.31 3.00 -11.42
CA ALA A 62 15.67 2.88 -11.94
C ALA A 62 15.89 1.50 -12.58
#